data_AF-Q1CYQ4-F1
#
_entry.id   AF-Q1CYQ4-F1
#
_cell.length_a   1.000
_cell.length_b   1.000
_cell.length_c   1.000
_cell.angle_alpha   90.00
_cell.angle_beta   90.00
_cell.angle_gamma   90.00
#
_symmetry.space_group_name_H-M   'P 1'
#
loop_
_entity.id
_entity.type
_entity.pdbx_description
1 polymer ?
#
loop_
_entity_poly.entity_id
_entity_poly.type
_entity_poly.pdbx_seq_one_letter_code
_entity_poly.pdbx_strand_id
1 'polypeptide(L)'
;MKRLPSMPEFLAPLPLFAVALMAVNDRWLKPTFHNALTGKLSDVAICFFLPLYVSALLALVTRWPRARRVAVGAGFTACLYTALKVSQPAADLFCELLRPLGLPLGIRSFRAWADPTDLVTLPLVWAAVRYSRAAAREPSSLPAAPSTGVST
;
A
#
# COMPACT_ATOMS: atom_id res chain seq x y z
N MET A 1 -26.66 -0.38 9.96
CA MET A 1 -25.19 -0.22 9.88
C MET A 1 -24.63 -1.29 8.95
N LYS A 2 -24.05 -0.90 7.80
CA LYS A 2 -23.46 -1.86 6.84
C LYS A 2 -22.22 -2.47 7.49
N ARG A 3 -22.20 -3.79 7.73
CA ARG A 3 -20.98 -4.48 8.20
C ARG A 3 -19.88 -4.21 7.19
N LEU A 4 -18.79 -3.59 7.64
CA LEU A 4 -17.59 -3.47 6.82
C LEU A 4 -17.07 -4.88 6.53
N PRO A 5 -16.73 -5.20 5.26
CA PRO A 5 -16.14 -6.49 4.95
C PRO A 5 -14.82 -6.63 5.69
N SER A 6 -14.51 -7.83 6.21
CA SER A 6 -13.20 -8.10 6.82
C SER A 6 -12.09 -7.88 5.78
N MET A 7 -11.15 -6.97 6.09
CA MET A 7 -10.00 -6.62 5.24
C MET A 7 -8.67 -6.92 5.94
N PRO A 8 -8.38 -8.20 6.27
CA PRO A 8 -7.14 -8.58 6.94
C PRO A 8 -5.90 -8.24 6.08
N GLU A 9 -6.03 -8.14 4.76
CA GLU A 9 -4.95 -7.69 3.87
C GLU A 9 -4.48 -6.25 4.09
N PHE A 10 -5.32 -5.37 4.63
CA PHE A 10 -5.05 -3.94 4.78
C PHE A 10 -4.78 -3.54 6.23
N LEU A 11 -5.53 -4.15 7.17
CA LEU A 11 -5.36 -3.94 8.61
C LEU A 11 -4.36 -4.91 9.24
N ALA A 12 -3.66 -5.72 8.43
CA ALA A 12 -2.53 -6.49 8.91
C ALA A 12 -1.44 -5.55 9.47
N PRO A 13 -0.69 -6.00 10.49
CA PRO A 13 0.36 -5.19 11.11
C PRO A 13 1.43 -4.73 10.12
N LEU A 14 1.68 -5.51 9.06
CA LEU A 14 2.71 -5.23 8.06
C LEU A 14 2.40 -4.00 7.16
N PRO A 15 1.22 -3.88 6.52
CA PRO A 15 0.83 -2.67 5.80
C PRO A 15 0.68 -1.43 6.71
N LEU A 16 0.19 -1.59 7.94
CA LEU A 16 0.16 -0.50 8.92
C LEU A 16 1.58 -0.05 9.29
N PHE A 17 2.52 -1.00 9.45
CA PHE A 17 3.92 -0.70 9.65
C PHE A 17 4.54 0.01 8.45
N ALA A 18 4.19 -0.36 7.21
CA ALA A 18 4.65 0.34 6.01
C ALA A 18 4.17 1.81 5.97
N VAL A 19 2.91 2.07 6.38
CA VAL A 19 2.38 3.43 6.50
C VAL A 19 3.06 4.20 7.63
N ALA A 20 3.26 3.57 8.79
CA ALA A 20 3.97 4.17 9.92
C ALA A 20 5.42 4.49 9.56
N LEU A 21 6.11 3.56 8.89
CA LEU A 21 7.46 3.73 8.38
C LEU A 21 7.52 4.87 7.36
N MET A 22 6.55 4.97 6.45
CA MET A 22 6.46 6.06 5.49
C MET A 22 6.22 7.40 6.19
N ALA A 23 5.32 7.47 7.16
CA ALA A 23 5.04 8.67 7.93
C ALA A 23 6.24 9.15 8.75
N VAL A 24 6.96 8.22 9.40
CA VAL A 24 8.21 8.50 10.13
C VAL A 24 9.30 8.93 9.16
N ASN A 25 9.43 8.27 8.01
CA ASN A 25 10.41 8.63 6.98
C ASN A 25 10.17 10.05 6.44
N ASP A 26 8.92 10.42 6.19
CA ASP A 26 8.56 11.74 5.64
C ASP A 26 8.69 12.87 6.66
N ARG A 27 8.30 12.62 7.92
CA ARG A 27 8.28 13.64 8.98
C ARG A 27 9.63 13.82 9.69
N TRP A 28 10.44 12.77 9.77
CA TRP A 28 11.66 12.78 10.59
C TRP A 28 12.92 12.50 9.77
N LEU A 29 12.93 11.49 8.90
CA LEU A 29 14.18 11.14 8.20
C LEU A 29 14.49 12.06 7.03
N LYS A 30 13.50 12.48 6.23
CA LYS A 30 13.75 13.40 5.11
C LYS A 30 14.29 14.77 5.55
N PRO A 31 13.77 15.43 6.60
CA PRO A 31 14.32 16.69 7.09
C PRO A 31 15.73 16.55 7.69
N THR A 32 16.02 15.40 8.31
CA THR A 32 17.27 15.20 9.05
C THR A 32 18.41 14.67 8.17
N PHE A 33 18.12 13.81 7.19
CA PHE A 33 19.17 13.07 6.46
C PHE A 33 19.43 13.52 5.02
N HIS A 34 18.64 14.42 4.41
CA HIS A 34 18.90 15.01 3.06
C HIS A 34 19.41 14.02 1.98
N ASN A 35 19.10 12.73 2.07
CA ASN A 35 19.81 11.69 1.32
C ASN A 35 18.85 10.83 0.49
N ALA A 36 19.33 10.46 -0.71
CA ALA A 36 18.68 9.56 -1.68
C ALA A 36 18.16 8.24 -1.08
N LEU A 37 18.73 7.78 0.04
CA LEU A 37 18.27 6.60 0.78
C LEU A 37 16.82 6.72 1.28
N THR A 38 16.41 7.93 1.71
CA THR A 38 15.05 8.18 2.22
C THR A 38 14.00 8.19 1.11
N GLY A 39 14.39 8.53 -0.12
CA GLY A 39 13.57 8.39 -1.31
C GLY A 39 13.26 6.92 -1.61
N LYS A 40 14.29 6.07 -1.61
CA LYS A 40 14.17 4.63 -1.91
C LYS A 40 13.34 3.87 -0.87
N LEU A 41 13.43 4.26 0.41
CA LEU A 41 12.58 3.71 1.46
C LEU A 41 11.09 4.01 1.23
N SER A 42 10.78 5.21 0.74
CA SER A 42 9.41 5.57 0.36
C SER A 42 8.92 4.74 -0.83
N ASP A 43 9.79 4.51 -1.80
CA ASP A 43 9.49 3.71 -2.99
C ASP A 43 9.23 2.24 -2.64
N VAL A 44 10.04 1.67 -1.76
CA VAL A 44 9.83 0.32 -1.20
C VAL A 44 8.46 0.23 -0.51
N ALA A 45 8.13 1.23 0.31
CA ALA A 45 6.85 1.27 1.00
C ALA A 45 5.68 1.38 0.01
N ILE A 46 5.76 2.26 -0.98
CA ILE A 46 4.72 2.46 -2.01
C ILE A 46 4.53 1.20 -2.85
N CYS A 47 5.60 0.60 -3.38
CA CYS A 47 5.52 -0.59 -4.21
C CYS A 47 4.95 -1.80 -3.47
N PHE A 48 5.15 -1.90 -2.15
CA PHE A 48 4.56 -2.95 -1.34
C PHE A 48 3.13 -2.65 -0.89
N PHE A 49 2.86 -1.42 -0.44
CA PHE A 49 1.59 -1.05 0.19
C PHE A 49 0.49 -0.69 -0.80
N LEU A 50 0.81 0.08 -1.85
CA LEU A 50 -0.19 0.60 -2.80
C LEU A 50 -1.01 -0.50 -3.50
N PRO A 51 -0.45 -1.67 -3.91
CA PRO A 51 -1.23 -2.75 -4.49
C PRO A 51 -2.29 -3.30 -3.54
N LEU A 52 -1.95 -3.40 -2.25
CA LEU A 52 -2.84 -3.90 -1.20
C LEU A 52 -3.93 -2.87 -0.87
N TYR A 53 -3.56 -1.58 -0.83
CA TYR A 53 -4.50 -0.49 -0.63
C TYR A 53 -5.55 -0.43 -1.74
N VAL A 54 -5.14 -0.47 -3.00
CA VAL A 54 -6.08 -0.48 -4.14
C VAL A 54 -6.97 -1.72 -4.10
N SER A 55 -6.43 -2.88 -3.73
CA SER A 55 -7.24 -4.09 -3.54
C SER A 55 -8.31 -3.91 -2.46
N ALA A 56 -7.98 -3.24 -1.35
CA ALA A 56 -8.92 -2.96 -0.27
C ALA A 56 -10.02 -1.98 -0.70
N LEU A 57 -9.67 -0.90 -1.42
CA LEU A 57 -10.65 0.01 -2.01
C LEU A 57 -11.58 -0.72 -2.98
N LEU A 58 -11.05 -1.57 -3.85
CA LEU A 58 -11.85 -2.40 -4.75
C LEU A 58 -12.76 -3.37 -4.00
N ALA A 59 -12.40 -3.80 -2.79
CA ALA A 59 -13.26 -4.66 -1.97
C ALA A 59 -14.48 -3.91 -1.42
N LEU A 60 -14.42 -2.58 -1.28
CA LEU A 60 -15.56 -1.76 -0.86
C LEU A 60 -16.58 -1.55 -1.99
N VAL A 61 -16.10 -1.45 -3.24
CA VAL A 61 -16.93 -1.05 -4.39
C VAL A 61 -17.25 -2.21 -5.34
N THR A 62 -16.51 -3.33 -5.27
CA THR A 62 -16.71 -4.50 -6.14
C THR A 62 -16.91 -5.78 -5.33
N ARG A 63 -17.56 -6.77 -5.94
CA ARG A 63 -17.63 -8.15 -5.43
C ARG A 63 -16.55 -9.07 -6.03
N TRP A 64 -15.47 -8.50 -6.54
CA TRP A 64 -14.44 -9.29 -7.19
C TRP A 64 -13.67 -10.17 -6.20
N PRO A 65 -13.23 -11.36 -6.64
CA PRO A 65 -12.38 -12.20 -5.82
C PRO A 65 -11.07 -11.47 -5.50
N ARG A 66 -10.54 -11.68 -4.30
CA ARG A 66 -9.33 -11.02 -3.79
C ARG A 66 -8.16 -11.12 -4.78
N ALA A 67 -7.96 -12.27 -5.42
CA ALA A 67 -6.91 -12.45 -6.42
C ALA A 67 -7.00 -11.44 -7.57
N ARG A 68 -8.22 -11.16 -8.07
CA ARG A 68 -8.45 -10.18 -9.14
C ARG A 68 -8.21 -8.75 -8.64
N ARG A 69 -8.69 -8.40 -7.44
CA ARG A 69 -8.48 -7.06 -6.85
C ARG A 69 -6.99 -6.76 -6.64
N VAL A 70 -6.25 -7.73 -6.13
CA VAL A 70 -4.79 -7.62 -5.92
C VAL A 70 -4.05 -7.55 -7.25
N ALA A 71 -4.44 -8.33 -8.26
CA ALA A 71 -3.84 -8.24 -9.59
C ALA A 71 -4.06 -6.85 -10.22
N VAL A 72 -5.27 -6.29 -10.08
CA VAL A 72 -5.58 -4.93 -10.55
C VAL A 72 -4.78 -3.89 -9.77
N GLY A 73 -4.71 -4.00 -8.45
CA GLY A 73 -3.90 -3.12 -7.61
C GLY A 73 -2.40 -3.17 -7.94
N ALA A 74 -1.88 -4.37 -8.21
CA ALA A 74 -0.49 -4.58 -8.62
C ALA A 74 -0.21 -3.98 -10.01
N GLY A 75 -1.06 -4.24 -11.00
CA GLY A 75 -0.94 -3.65 -12.33
C GLY A 75 -1.03 -2.12 -12.28
N PHE A 76 -2.02 -1.58 -11.56
CA PHE A 76 -2.17 -0.13 -11.37
C PHE A 76 -0.92 0.47 -10.71
N THR A 77 -0.45 -0.13 -9.63
CA THR A 77 0.75 0.35 -8.91
C THR A 77 1.98 0.32 -9.81
N ALA A 78 2.22 -0.79 -10.51
CA ALA A 78 3.38 -0.93 -11.38
C ALA A 78 3.35 0.08 -12.52
N CYS A 79 2.20 0.25 -13.19
CA CYS A 79 2.04 1.23 -14.26
C CYS A 79 2.21 2.67 -13.76
N LEU A 80 1.51 3.05 -12.69
CA LEU A 80 1.60 4.39 -12.12
C LEU A 80 3.02 4.68 -11.66
N TYR A 81 3.61 3.80 -10.85
CA TYR A 81 4.97 3.97 -10.34
C TYR A 81 6.01 4.08 -11.46
N THR A 82 5.92 3.22 -12.47
CA THR A 82 6.81 3.29 -13.64
C THR A 82 6.66 4.61 -14.37
N ALA A 83 5.43 5.08 -14.61
CA ALA A 83 5.19 6.36 -15.26
C ALA A 83 5.81 7.54 -14.48
N LEU A 84 5.67 7.54 -13.15
CA LEU A 84 6.23 8.59 -12.28
C LEU A 84 7.76 8.56 -12.20
N LYS A 85 8.39 7.39 -12.33
CA LYS A 85 9.86 7.25 -12.23
C LYS A 85 10.58 7.38 -13.57
N VAL A 86 9.90 7.14 -14.69
CA VAL A 86 10.47 7.25 -16.04
C VAL A 86 10.24 8.65 -16.65
N SER A 87 9.15 9.33 -16.28
CA SER A 87 8.74 10.60 -16.90
C SER A 87 8.60 11.71 -15.86
N GLN A 88 9.51 12.69 -15.90
CA GLN A 88 9.41 13.89 -15.06
C GLN A 88 8.10 14.66 -15.31
N PRO A 89 7.62 14.85 -16.56
CA PRO A 89 6.31 15.45 -16.80
C PRO A 89 5.14 14.71 -16.13
N ALA A 90 5.19 13.37 -16.07
CA ALA A 90 4.18 12.59 -15.38
C ALA A 90 4.26 12.77 -13.85
N ALA A 91 5.47 12.84 -13.30
CA ALA A 91 5.71 13.14 -11.89
C ALA A 91 5.19 14.53 -11.50
N ASP A 92 5.43 15.53 -12.34
CA ASP A 92 4.99 16.91 -12.12
C ASP A 92 3.45 17.00 -12.18
N LEU A 93 2.82 16.39 -13.19
CA LEU A 93 1.35 16.32 -13.31
C LEU A 93 0.72 15.63 -12.10
N PHE A 94 1.34 14.55 -11.60
CA PHE A 94 0.84 13.86 -10.42
C PHE A 94 0.95 14.73 -9.16
N CYS A 95 2.03 15.50 -9.01
CA CYS A 95 2.18 16.45 -7.91
C CYS A 95 1.14 17.58 -7.99
N GLU A 96 0.82 18.08 -9.18
CA GLU A 96 -0.25 19.06 -9.42
C GLU A 96 -1.62 18.49 -9.01
N LEU A 97 -1.92 17.25 -9.40
CA LEU A 97 -3.18 16.57 -9.03
C LEU A 97 -3.31 16.36 -7.52
N LEU A 98 -2.21 16.12 -6.81
CA LEU A 98 -2.20 15.95 -5.35
C LEU A 98 -2.27 17.28 -4.59
N ARG A 99 -1.86 18.39 -5.20
CA ARG A 99 -1.85 19.72 -4.57
C ARG A 99 -3.18 20.11 -3.90
N PRO A 100 -4.36 20.01 -4.55
CA PRO A 100 -5.63 20.35 -3.90
C PRO A 100 -5.97 19.43 -2.72
N LEU A 101 -5.49 18.18 -2.74
CA LEU A 101 -5.67 17.22 -1.64
C LEU A 101 -4.71 17.50 -0.47
N GLY A 102 -3.54 18.07 -0.73
CA GLY A 102 -2.55 18.42 0.30
C GLY A 102 -2.86 19.71 1.06
N LEU A 103 -3.56 20.66 0.43
CA LEU A 103 -3.89 21.96 1.03
C LEU A 103 -4.65 21.86 2.37
N PRO A 104 -5.72 21.04 2.52
CA PRO A 104 -6.40 20.85 3.80
C PRO A 104 -5.51 20.25 4.89
N LEU A 105 -4.46 19.53 4.49
CA LEU A 105 -3.51 18.85 5.38
C LEU A 105 -2.26 19.69 5.70
N GLY A 106 -2.20 20.93 5.21
CA GLY A 106 -1.06 21.83 5.40
C GLY A 106 0.17 21.51 4.53
N ILE A 107 0.05 20.59 3.56
CA ILE A 107 1.13 20.21 2.65
C ILE A 107 1.11 21.16 1.45
N ARG A 108 2.12 22.02 1.36
CA ARG A 108 2.17 23.12 0.38
C ARG A 108 2.82 22.75 -0.96
N SER A 109 3.63 21.69 -0.98
CA SER A 109 4.31 21.24 -2.20
C SER A 109 4.58 19.74 -2.14
N PHE A 110 4.14 19.03 -3.17
CA PHE A 110 4.63 17.70 -3.49
C PHE A 110 5.78 17.84 -4.49
N ARG A 111 6.89 17.16 -4.25
CA ARG A 111 8.02 17.13 -5.17
C ARG A 111 8.44 15.67 -5.37
N ALA A 112 8.36 15.21 -6.60
CA ALA A 112 8.80 13.89 -7.02
C ALA A 112 9.87 14.05 -8.12
N TRP A 113 10.89 13.20 -8.05
CA TRP A 113 11.95 13.15 -9.05
C TRP A 113 11.84 11.83 -9.80
N ALA A 114 11.86 11.92 -11.13
CA ALA A 114 11.95 10.77 -12.01
C ALA A 114 13.37 10.22 -11.99
N ASP A 115 13.57 9.13 -11.26
CA ASP A 115 14.81 8.36 -11.25
C ASP A 115 14.50 6.91 -11.69
N PRO A 116 14.86 6.51 -12.92
CA PRO A 116 14.65 5.14 -13.42
C PRO A 116 15.34 4.07 -12.58
N THR A 117 16.37 4.43 -11.80
CA THR A 117 17.06 3.49 -10.89
C THR A 117 16.12 2.97 -9.80
N ASP A 118 15.06 3.71 -9.48
CA ASP A 118 14.06 3.31 -8.51
C ASP A 118 13.10 2.23 -9.04
N LEU A 119 13.16 1.88 -10.33
CA LEU A 119 12.43 0.73 -10.89
C LEU A 119 12.87 -0.62 -10.30
N VAL A 120 14.05 -0.65 -9.66
CA VAL A 120 14.54 -1.82 -8.90
C VAL A 120 13.59 -2.21 -7.76
N THR A 121 12.67 -1.33 -7.34
CA THR A 121 11.64 -1.64 -6.33
C THR A 121 10.40 -2.35 -6.91
N LEU A 122 10.21 -2.41 -8.23
CA LEU A 122 9.06 -3.10 -8.85
C LEU A 122 8.88 -4.57 -8.44
N PRO A 123 9.93 -5.38 -8.22
CA PRO A 123 9.79 -6.73 -7.66
C PRO A 123 9.04 -6.78 -6.31
N LEU A 124 8.99 -5.68 -5.56
CA LEU A 124 8.19 -5.61 -4.32
C LEU A 124 6.69 -5.58 -4.57
N VAL A 125 6.25 -5.11 -5.74
CA VAL A 125 4.85 -5.25 -6.17
C VAL A 125 4.49 -6.74 -6.28
N TRP A 126 5.40 -7.55 -6.82
CA TRP A 126 5.23 -9.00 -6.85
C TRP A 126 5.27 -9.61 -5.44
N ALA A 127 6.14 -9.12 -4.55
CA ALA A 127 6.16 -9.52 -3.15
C ALA A 127 4.82 -9.24 -2.44
N ALA A 128 4.17 -8.11 -2.72
CA ALA A 128 2.83 -7.80 -2.18
C ALA A 128 1.77 -8.78 -2.66
N VAL A 129 1.80 -9.18 -3.95
CA VAL A 129 0.92 -10.22 -4.49
C VAL A 129 1.15 -11.56 -3.78
N ARG A 130 2.41 -11.95 -3.57
CA ARG A 130 2.78 -13.18 -2.84
C ARG A 130 2.32 -13.14 -1.39
N TYR A 131 2.55 -12.03 -0.69
CA TYR A 131 2.11 -11.82 0.69
C TYR A 131 0.59 -11.95 0.81
N SER A 132 -0.17 -11.30 -0.07
CA SER A 132 -1.63 -11.42 -0.07
C SER A 132 -2.10 -12.86 -0.29
N ARG A 133 -1.40 -13.65 -1.12
CA ARG A 133 -1.73 -15.07 -1.32
C ARG A 133 -1.40 -15.93 -0.11
N ALA A 134 -0.31 -15.62 0.61
CA ALA A 134 0.08 -16.32 1.83
C ALA A 134 -0.89 -16.00 2.99
N ALA A 135 -1.28 -14.74 3.16
CA ALA A 135 -2.25 -14.32 4.16
C ALA A 135 -3.68 -14.86 3.93
N ALA A 136 -3.98 -15.36 2.73
CA ALA A 136 -5.23 -16.09 2.46
C ALA A 136 -5.16 -17.59 2.83
N ARG A 137 -3.95 -18.10 3.11
CA ARG A 137 -3.69 -19.49 3.46
C ARG A 137 -3.55 -19.73 4.95
N GLU A 138 -3.53 -18.68 5.79
CA GLU A 138 -3.66 -18.87 7.23
C GLU A 138 -5.13 -19.18 7.55
N PRO A 139 -5.50 -20.44 7.82
CA PRO A 139 -6.79 -20.72 8.41
C PRO A 139 -6.83 -20.04 9.78
N SER A 140 -7.92 -19.33 10.04
CA SER A 140 -8.27 -18.84 11.37
C SER A 140 -8.25 -20.00 12.36
N SER A 141 -7.11 -20.22 13.03
CA SER A 141 -6.98 -21.07 14.21
C SER A 141 -7.56 -20.30 15.39
N LEU A 142 -8.88 -20.06 15.37
CA LEU A 142 -9.62 -19.84 16.60
C LEU A 142 -9.82 -21.24 17.21
N PRO A 143 -9.34 -21.51 18.43
CA PRO A 143 -9.66 -22.76 19.10
C PRO A 143 -11.19 -22.88 19.17
N ALA A 144 -11.71 -24.00 18.68
CA ALA A 144 -13.11 -24.34 18.81
C ALA A 144 -13.49 -24.19 20.29
N ALA A 145 -14.48 -23.34 20.58
CA ALA A 145 -15.01 -23.22 21.93
C ALA A 145 -15.40 -24.62 22.43
N PRO A 146 -15.00 -25.02 23.65
CA PRO A 146 -15.37 -26.32 24.17
C PRO A 146 -16.90 -26.41 24.20
N SER A 147 -17.42 -27.41 23.51
CA SER A 147 -18.82 -27.83 23.61
C SER A 147 -19.09 -28.18 25.07
N THR A 148 -19.74 -27.30 25.82
CA THR A 148 -20.32 -27.63 27.11
C THR A 148 -21.49 -28.57 26.86
N GLY A 149 -21.18 -29.85 26.70
CA GLY A 149 -22.14 -30.93 26.85
C GLY A 149 -22.54 -30.98 28.32
N VAL A 150 -23.67 -30.37 28.64
CA VAL A 150 -24.42 -30.71 29.85
C VAL A 150 -25.47 -31.73 29.40
N SER A 151 -25.11 -33.00 29.54
CA SER A 151 -26.07 -34.08 29.71
C SER A 151 -26.27 -34.30 31.21
N THR A 152 -27.51 -34.61 31.57
CA THR A 152 -28.10 -34.92 32.88
C THR A 152 -28.38 -33.75 33.82
#